data_AF-A0A920J2R6-F1
#
_entry.id   AF-A0A920J2R6-F1
#
_cell.length_a   1.000
_cell.length_b   1.000
_cell.length_c   1.000
_cell.angle_alpha   90.00
_cell.angle_beta   90.00
_cell.angle_gamma   90.00
#
_symmetry.space_group_name_H-M   'P 1'
#
loop_
_entity.id
_entity.type
_entity.pdbx_description
1 polymer ?
#
loop_
_entity_poly.entity_id
_entity_poly.type
_entity_poly.pdbx_seq_one_letter_code
_entity_poly.pdbx_strand_id
1 'polypeptide(L)'
;MEEPKQKKLSFATKFFYGFGSISFGIKNNGFSYFVLFVYSIAFGLEPWMAGLALNLILVADAITDPLVGYYSDRLRSRWGRRHPFMYIAAIPVTLSYYFLWVPPDDLTQWQLFSYLLVCATIIRVFITFYEVPSIALGPELTDNYVDRTSLMSYRYFFGWFGGLTTYNLVWWVFEDKYEGGRSNPELWAE
;
A
#
# COMPACT_ATOMS: atom_id res chain seq x y z
N MET A 1 -2.57 22.99 41.18
CA MET A 1 -1.67 22.50 40.12
C MET A 1 -2.48 22.59 38.84
N GLU A 2 -2.27 23.63 38.04
CA GLU A 2 -2.94 23.71 36.73
C GLU A 2 -2.31 22.65 35.83
N GLU A 3 -3.11 21.69 35.36
CA GLU A 3 -2.68 20.80 34.29
C GLU A 3 -2.26 21.67 33.10
N PRO A 4 -1.07 21.46 32.53
CA PRO A 4 -0.66 22.22 31.36
C PRO A 4 -1.70 22.00 30.28
N LYS A 5 -2.35 23.07 29.81
CA LYS A 5 -3.30 23.03 28.67
C LYS A 5 -2.56 22.47 27.46
N GLN A 6 -2.61 21.15 27.29
CA GLN A 6 -2.01 20.48 26.16
C GLN A 6 -2.73 20.97 24.90
N LYS A 7 -1.96 21.53 23.97
CA LYS A 7 -2.47 21.99 22.67
C LYS A 7 -3.05 20.77 21.95
N LYS A 8 -4.38 20.67 21.94
CA LYS A 8 -5.10 19.65 21.17
C LYS A 8 -4.73 19.81 19.70
N LEU A 9 -4.40 18.70 19.05
CA LEU A 9 -4.10 18.70 17.63
C LEU A 9 -5.32 19.15 16.81
N SER A 10 -5.08 20.02 15.82
CA SER A 10 -6.14 20.51 14.93
C SER A 10 -6.75 19.36 14.14
N PHE A 11 -8.08 19.38 14.01
CA PHE A 11 -8.84 18.39 13.24
C PHE A 11 -8.32 18.28 11.80
N ALA A 12 -7.95 19.39 11.17
CA ALA A 12 -7.40 19.41 9.82
C ALA A 12 -6.12 18.56 9.72
N THR A 13 -5.22 18.64 10.70
CA THR A 13 -4.00 17.84 10.74
C THR A 13 -4.31 16.35 10.85
N LYS A 14 -5.29 15.96 11.68
CA LYS A 14 -5.73 14.57 11.80
C LYS A 14 -6.34 14.05 10.50
N PHE A 15 -7.14 14.88 9.83
CA PHE A 15 -7.78 14.57 8.56
C PHE A 15 -6.77 14.38 7.42
N PHE A 16 -5.88 15.34 7.17
CA PHE A 16 -4.89 15.23 6.09
C PHE A 16 -3.88 14.10 6.32
N TYR A 17 -3.48 13.87 7.57
CA TYR A 17 -2.63 12.74 7.93
C TYR A 17 -3.33 11.40 7.66
N GLY A 18 -4.63 11.30 8.02
CA GLY A 18 -5.46 10.14 7.70
C GLY A 18 -5.71 9.95 6.21
N PHE A 19 -5.97 11.02 5.45
CA PHE A 19 -6.21 10.96 4.01
C PHE A 19 -5.03 10.33 3.24
N GLY A 20 -3.80 10.64 3.62
CA GLY A 20 -2.60 10.03 3.02
C GLY A 20 -2.48 8.51 3.24
N SER A 21 -3.28 7.92 4.14
CA SER A 21 -3.34 6.47 4.36
C SER A 21 -4.34 5.74 3.48
N ILE A 22 -5.25 6.47 2.80
CA ILE A 22 -6.17 5.89 1.82
C ILE A 22 -5.36 5.20 0.72
N SER A 23 -4.35 5.88 0.15
CA SER A 23 -3.48 5.31 -0.89
C SER A 23 -2.79 4.02 -0.45
N PHE A 24 -2.43 3.92 0.82
CA PHE A 24 -1.86 2.71 1.40
C PHE A 24 -2.89 1.58 1.47
N GLY A 25 -4.12 1.88 1.93
CA GLY A 25 -5.22 0.94 1.96
C GLY A 25 -5.58 0.38 0.59
N ILE A 26 -5.61 1.24 -0.44
CA ILE A 26 -5.84 0.86 -1.83
C ILE A 26 -4.74 -0.09 -2.32
N LYS A 27 -3.47 0.28 -2.13
CA LYS A 27 -2.34 -0.57 -2.52
C LYS A 27 -2.36 -1.89 -1.79
N ASN A 28 -2.58 -1.90 -0.48
CA ASN A 28 -2.51 -3.12 0.32
C ASN A 28 -3.58 -4.12 -0.12
N ASN A 29 -4.80 -3.65 -0.37
CA ASN A 29 -5.87 -4.52 -0.89
C ASN A 29 -5.59 -4.99 -2.31
N GLY A 30 -5.14 -4.09 -3.20
CA GLY A 30 -4.76 -4.45 -4.57
C GLY A 30 -3.66 -5.51 -4.61
N PHE A 31 -2.65 -5.36 -3.78
CA PHE A 31 -1.50 -6.24 -3.76
C PHE A 31 -1.77 -7.58 -3.07
N SER A 32 -2.46 -7.56 -1.92
CA SER A 32 -2.74 -8.77 -1.14
C SER A 32 -3.83 -9.65 -1.75
N TYR A 33 -4.82 -9.07 -2.43
CA TYR A 33 -5.96 -9.84 -2.95
C TYR A 33 -5.95 -10.03 -4.46
N PHE A 34 -5.57 -9.00 -5.23
CA PHE A 34 -5.76 -9.02 -6.68
C PHE A 34 -4.55 -9.48 -7.47
N VAL A 35 -3.32 -9.27 -6.99
CA VAL A 35 -2.11 -9.63 -7.76
C VAL A 35 -2.06 -11.12 -8.09
N LEU A 36 -2.30 -11.99 -7.10
CA LEU A 36 -2.29 -13.44 -7.32
C LEU A 36 -3.43 -13.88 -8.25
N PHE A 37 -4.64 -13.34 -8.04
CA PHE A 37 -5.80 -13.62 -8.87
C PHE A 37 -5.58 -13.20 -10.33
N VAL A 38 -5.17 -11.95 -10.57
CA VAL A 38 -4.99 -11.40 -11.91
C VAL A 38 -3.83 -12.07 -12.65
N TYR A 39 -2.69 -12.28 -12.00
CA TYR A 39 -1.57 -12.95 -12.67
C TYR A 39 -1.85 -14.42 -12.95
N SER A 40 -2.56 -15.13 -12.07
CA SER A 40 -2.84 -16.56 -12.29
C SER A 40 -3.99 -16.78 -13.28
N ILE A 41 -5.09 -16.03 -13.16
CA ILE A 41 -6.33 -16.27 -13.92
C ILE A 41 -6.38 -15.41 -15.19
N ALA A 42 -6.03 -14.13 -15.11
CA ALA A 42 -6.14 -13.23 -16.27
C ALA A 42 -4.91 -13.31 -17.21
N PHE A 43 -3.71 -13.37 -16.64
CA PHE A 43 -2.47 -13.48 -17.43
C PHE A 43 -1.94 -14.91 -17.60
N GLY A 44 -2.57 -15.90 -16.94
CA GLY A 44 -2.24 -17.31 -17.10
C GLY A 44 -0.88 -17.73 -16.53
N LEU A 45 -0.33 -16.98 -15.55
CA LEU A 45 0.90 -17.36 -14.85
C LEU A 45 0.66 -18.60 -14.00
N GLU A 46 1.59 -19.56 -14.01
CA GLU A 46 1.45 -20.75 -13.17
C GLU A 46 1.38 -20.37 -11.67
N PRO A 47 0.43 -20.92 -10.88
CA PRO A 47 0.21 -20.50 -9.50
C PRO A 47 1.42 -20.65 -8.57
N TRP A 48 2.27 -21.65 -8.81
CA TRP A 48 3.49 -21.86 -8.03
C TRP A 48 4.52 -20.75 -8.28
N MET A 49 4.59 -20.19 -9.50
CA MET A 49 5.46 -19.06 -9.82
C MET A 49 4.95 -17.79 -9.14
N ALA A 50 3.64 -17.54 -9.16
CA ALA A 50 3.04 -16.43 -8.44
C ALA A 50 3.32 -16.53 -6.92
N GLY A 51 3.14 -17.70 -6.32
CA GLY A 51 3.46 -17.96 -4.92
C GLY A 51 4.94 -17.76 -4.59
N LEU A 52 5.83 -18.24 -5.46
CA LEU A 52 7.27 -18.05 -5.30
C LEU A 52 7.66 -16.57 -5.39
N ALA A 53 7.07 -15.81 -6.31
CA ALA A 53 7.31 -14.38 -6.43
C ALA A 53 6.93 -13.67 -5.13
N LEU A 54 5.74 -13.93 -4.60
CA LEU A 54 5.28 -13.35 -3.34
C LEU A 54 6.18 -13.71 -2.15
N ASN A 55 6.70 -14.94 -2.11
CA ASN A 55 7.65 -15.34 -1.09
C ASN A 55 8.98 -14.57 -1.18
N LEU A 56 9.55 -14.45 -2.37
CA LEU A 56 10.78 -13.69 -2.61
C LEU A 56 10.61 -12.21 -2.27
N ILE A 57 9.45 -11.64 -2.60
CA ILE A 57 9.09 -10.27 -2.25
C ILE A 57 9.06 -10.10 -0.73
N LEU A 58 8.50 -11.05 0.03
CA LEU A 58 8.47 -10.99 1.49
C LEU A 58 9.87 -11.09 2.11
N VAL A 59 10.76 -11.89 1.52
CA VAL A 59 12.16 -11.97 1.95
C VAL A 59 12.88 -10.64 1.69
N ALA A 60 12.62 -10.00 0.55
CA ALA A 60 13.17 -8.68 0.25
C ALA A 60 12.69 -7.62 1.26
N ASP A 61 11.40 -7.63 1.60
CA ASP A 61 10.80 -6.74 2.61
C ASP A 61 11.48 -6.85 3.97
N ALA A 62 11.73 -8.09 4.43
CA ALA A 62 12.38 -8.35 5.71
C ALA A 62 13.77 -7.69 5.82
N ILE A 63 14.43 -7.44 4.69
CA ILE A 63 15.72 -6.76 4.61
C ILE A 63 15.54 -5.25 4.42
N THR A 64 14.60 -4.83 3.58
CA THR A 64 14.41 -3.42 3.26
C THR A 64 13.80 -2.63 4.41
N ASP A 65 12.94 -3.24 5.22
CA ASP A 65 12.25 -2.55 6.32
C ASP A 65 13.23 -1.98 7.38
N PRO A 66 14.20 -2.76 7.92
CA PRO A 66 15.22 -2.22 8.81
C PRO A 66 16.14 -1.18 8.15
N LEU A 67 16.50 -1.39 6.89
CA LEU A 67 17.37 -0.46 6.15
C LEU A 67 16.71 0.90 6.00
N VAL A 68 15.44 0.91 5.57
CA VAL A 68 14.65 2.14 5.43
C VAL A 68 14.51 2.84 6.77
N GLY A 69 14.21 2.12 7.85
CA GLY A 69 14.16 2.68 9.20
C GLY A 69 15.44 3.44 9.55
N TYR A 70 16.59 2.79 9.37
CA TYR A 70 17.90 3.39 9.65
C TYR A 70 18.21 4.63 8.80
N TYR A 71 17.95 4.59 7.49
CA TYR A 71 18.20 5.73 6.60
C TYR A 71 17.23 6.88 6.87
N SER A 72 15.97 6.58 7.15
CA SER A 72 14.94 7.59 7.42
C SER A 72 15.25 8.43 8.66
N ASP A 73 15.83 7.82 9.69
CA ASP A 73 16.16 8.53 10.92
C ASP A 73 17.37 9.46 10.79
N ARG A 74 18.28 9.19 9.83
CA ARG A 74 19.54 9.93 9.66
C ARG A 74 19.46 11.11 8.68
N LEU A 75 18.45 11.17 7.82
CA LEU A 75 18.38 12.18 6.79
C LEU A 75 18.00 13.56 7.38
N ARG A 76 18.90 14.54 7.29
CA ARG A 76 18.63 15.94 7.62
C ARG A 76 18.37 16.72 6.34
N SER A 77 17.11 17.11 6.09
CA SER A 77 16.73 17.91 4.92
C SER A 77 16.09 19.25 5.33
N ARG A 78 16.19 20.24 4.44
CA ARG A 78 15.64 21.60 4.61
C ARG A 78 14.10 21.63 4.64
N TRP A 79 13.43 20.58 4.15
CA TRP A 79 11.96 20.45 4.12
C TRP A 79 11.41 19.58 5.27
N GLY A 80 12.24 19.29 6.27
CA GLY A 80 11.94 18.36 7.37
C GLY A 80 12.61 17.00 7.18
N ARG A 81 12.91 16.29 8.28
CA ARG A 81 13.65 15.01 8.28
C ARG A 81 12.97 13.92 7.45
N ARG A 82 11.63 13.90 7.39
CA ARG A 82 10.83 12.74 6.94
C ARG A 82 9.98 12.96 5.69
N HIS A 83 9.65 14.21 5.35
CA HIS A 83 8.83 14.57 4.19
C HIS A 83 9.46 14.28 2.81
N PRO A 84 10.78 14.50 2.58
CA PRO A 84 11.39 14.22 1.28
C PRO A 84 11.28 12.76 0.85
N PHE A 85 11.41 11.81 1.80
CA PHE A 85 11.24 10.38 1.51
C PHE A 85 9.82 10.06 1.03
N MET A 86 8.82 10.66 1.68
CA MET A 86 7.42 10.43 1.33
C MET A 86 7.09 10.92 -0.09
N TYR A 87 7.62 12.08 -0.49
CA TYR A 87 7.39 12.62 -1.84
C TYR A 87 8.15 11.86 -2.92
N ILE A 88 9.41 11.49 -2.65
CA ILE A 88 10.23 10.73 -3.59
C ILE A 88 9.64 9.33 -3.81
N ALA A 89 9.05 8.72 -2.79
CA ALA A 89 8.42 7.40 -2.91
C ALA A 89 7.14 7.42 -3.76
N ALA A 90 6.39 8.52 -3.82
CA ALA A 90 5.11 8.57 -4.52
C ALA A 90 5.25 8.28 -6.03
N ILE A 91 6.23 8.90 -6.69
CA ILE A 91 6.47 8.77 -8.14
C ILE A 91 6.77 7.32 -8.57
N PRO A 92 7.81 6.63 -8.03
CA PRO A 92 8.13 5.26 -8.40
C PRO A 92 7.01 4.29 -8.03
N VAL A 93 6.31 4.51 -6.91
CA VAL A 93 5.16 3.68 -6.54
C VAL A 93 4.05 3.78 -7.57
N THR A 94 3.66 5.00 -7.97
CA THR A 94 2.60 5.19 -8.96
C THR A 94 2.98 4.59 -10.32
N LEU A 95 4.21 4.82 -10.78
CA LEU A 95 4.68 4.28 -12.07
C LEU A 95 4.72 2.75 -12.04
N SER A 96 5.35 2.15 -11.02
CA SER A 96 5.44 0.70 -10.93
C SER A 96 4.08 0.05 -10.71
N TYR A 97 3.17 0.69 -9.96
CA TYR A 97 1.80 0.20 -9.81
C TYR A 97 1.03 0.23 -11.12
N TYR A 98 1.18 1.28 -11.94
CA TYR A 98 0.59 1.30 -13.28
C TYR A 98 1.14 0.17 -14.16
N PHE A 99 2.46 0.01 -14.21
CA PHE A 99 3.11 -1.05 -14.99
C PHE A 99 2.74 -2.46 -14.52
N LEU A 100 2.49 -2.66 -13.23
CA LEU A 100 2.05 -3.95 -12.69
C LEU A 100 0.74 -4.43 -13.33
N TRP A 101 -0.17 -3.52 -13.69
CA TRP A 101 -1.46 -3.86 -14.29
C TRP A 101 -1.45 -3.91 -15.82
N VAL A 102 -0.37 -3.42 -16.45
CA VAL A 102 -0.20 -3.37 -17.90
C VAL A 102 1.12 -4.05 -18.28
N PRO A 103 1.23 -5.38 -18.13
CA PRO A 103 2.37 -6.11 -18.65
C PRO A 103 2.35 -6.08 -20.19
N PRO A 104 3.52 -6.07 -20.85
CA PRO A 104 3.62 -6.26 -22.29
C PRO A 104 2.93 -7.55 -22.75
N ASP A 105 2.33 -7.51 -23.94
CA ASP A 105 1.74 -8.68 -24.59
C ASP A 105 2.85 -9.68 -25.00
N ASP A 106 2.51 -10.97 -25.09
CA ASP A 106 3.38 -12.06 -25.56
C ASP A 106 4.61 -12.40 -24.69
N LEU A 107 4.53 -12.20 -23.37
CA LEU A 107 5.59 -12.64 -22.45
C LEU A 107 5.55 -14.15 -22.18
N THR A 108 6.73 -14.77 -22.14
CA THR A 108 6.87 -16.15 -21.62
C THR A 108 6.59 -16.20 -20.12
N GLN A 109 6.26 -17.39 -19.58
CA GLN A 109 6.01 -17.61 -18.15
C GLN A 109 7.13 -17.04 -17.26
N TRP A 110 8.39 -17.27 -17.62
CA TRP A 110 9.54 -16.75 -16.87
C TRP A 110 9.70 -15.24 -16.97
N GLN A 111 9.39 -14.64 -18.12
CA GLN A 111 9.42 -13.19 -18.28
C GLN A 111 8.31 -12.54 -17.46
N LEU A 112 7.09 -13.09 -17.51
CA LEU A 112 5.94 -12.61 -16.74
C LEU A 112 6.20 -12.73 -15.23
N PHE A 113 6.79 -13.84 -14.77
CA PHE A 113 7.25 -14.03 -13.41
C PHE A 113 8.27 -12.96 -13.00
N SER A 114 9.30 -12.74 -13.81
CA SER A 114 10.34 -11.74 -13.52
C SER A 114 9.78 -10.32 -13.50
N TYR A 115 8.84 -10.01 -14.39
CA TYR A 115 8.16 -8.73 -14.47
C TYR A 115 7.33 -8.47 -13.21
N LEU A 116 6.50 -9.45 -12.82
CA LEU A 116 5.77 -9.43 -11.56
C LEU A 116 6.73 -9.17 -10.40
N LEU A 117 7.78 -9.98 -10.27
CA LEU A 117 8.73 -9.91 -9.17
C LEU A 117 9.38 -8.52 -9.06
N VAL A 118 9.84 -7.95 -10.17
CA VAL A 118 10.52 -6.64 -10.19
C VAL A 118 9.54 -5.52 -9.86
N CYS A 119 8.41 -5.43 -10.57
CA CYS A 119 7.41 -4.38 -10.34
C CYS A 119 6.90 -4.43 -8.90
N ALA A 120 6.59 -5.63 -8.42
CA ALA A 120 6.09 -5.85 -7.07
C ALA A 120 7.12 -5.49 -6.00
N THR A 121 8.38 -5.91 -6.15
CA THR A 121 9.47 -5.57 -5.22
C THR A 121 9.67 -4.06 -5.15
N ILE A 122 9.72 -3.37 -6.30
CA ILE A 122 9.85 -1.91 -6.36
C ILE A 122 8.70 -1.24 -5.59
N ILE A 123 7.46 -1.63 -5.86
CA ILE A 123 6.28 -1.10 -5.17
C ILE A 123 6.40 -1.28 -3.65
N ARG A 124 6.83 -2.46 -3.18
CA ARG A 124 6.94 -2.71 -1.75
C ARG A 124 8.04 -1.89 -1.11
N VAL A 125 9.24 -1.90 -1.67
CA VAL A 125 10.39 -1.13 -1.16
C VAL A 125 10.05 0.34 -1.05
N PHE A 126 9.52 0.96 -2.11
CA PHE A 126 9.20 2.39 -2.07
C PHE A 126 8.02 2.71 -1.14
N ILE A 127 7.09 1.78 -0.94
CA ILE A 127 6.04 1.97 0.05
C ILE A 127 6.58 1.91 1.46
N THR A 128 7.54 1.04 1.76
CA THR A 128 8.24 1.07 3.05
C THR A 128 8.89 2.44 3.28
N PHE A 129 9.52 3.04 2.25
CA PHE A 129 10.07 4.41 2.32
C PHE A 129 9.02 5.50 2.60
N TYR A 130 7.74 5.26 2.30
CA TYR A 130 6.65 6.17 2.66
C TYR A 130 6.06 5.84 4.04
N GLU A 131 5.82 4.56 4.32
CA GLU A 131 5.09 4.10 5.49
C GLU A 131 5.88 4.28 6.78
N VAL A 132 7.16 3.90 6.79
CA VAL A 132 8.01 3.97 7.99
C VAL A 132 8.14 5.41 8.51
N PRO A 133 8.51 6.41 7.68
CA PRO A 133 8.56 7.81 8.15
C PRO A 133 7.18 8.36 8.49
N SER A 134 6.14 7.94 7.76
CA SER A 134 4.76 8.36 8.01
C SER A 134 4.29 7.91 9.40
N ILE A 135 4.53 6.66 9.79
CA ILE A 135 4.18 6.16 11.14
C ILE A 135 5.04 6.86 12.21
N ALA A 136 6.34 7.06 11.93
CA ALA A 136 7.26 7.69 12.86
C ALA A 136 6.94 9.18 13.13
N LEU A 137 6.28 9.87 12.20
CA LEU A 137 5.77 11.25 12.37
C LEU A 137 4.66 11.35 13.41
N GLY A 138 3.84 10.31 13.61
CA GLY A 138 2.74 10.31 14.58
C GLY A 138 3.20 10.68 16.01
N PRO A 139 4.27 10.04 16.51
CA PRO A 139 4.94 10.41 17.75
C PRO A 139 5.46 11.84 17.87
N GLU A 140 5.91 12.46 16.76
CA GLU A 140 6.47 13.82 16.77
C GLU A 140 5.38 14.91 16.75
N LEU A 141 4.16 14.58 16.32
CA LEU A 141 3.05 15.51 16.21
C LEU A 141 2.37 15.79 17.56
N THR A 142 2.43 14.86 18.52
CA THR A 142 1.79 15.03 19.84
C THR A 142 2.42 14.11 20.89
N ASP A 143 2.70 14.69 22.06
CA ASP A 143 3.10 13.96 23.26
C ASP A 143 1.89 13.41 24.05
N ASN A 144 0.67 13.87 23.74
CA ASN A 144 -0.54 13.38 24.39
C ASN A 144 -0.96 12.02 23.79
N TYR A 145 -1.03 11.00 24.67
CA TYR A 145 -1.47 9.65 24.36
C TYR A 145 -2.85 9.59 23.67
N VAL A 146 -3.81 10.41 24.13
CA VAL A 146 -5.17 10.45 23.57
C VAL A 146 -5.15 10.97 22.14
N ASP A 147 -4.38 12.02 21.87
CA ASP A 147 -4.26 12.59 20.53
C ASP A 147 -3.46 11.69 19.57
N ARG A 148 -2.45 10.96 20.06
CA ARG A 148 -1.73 9.95 19.28
C ARG A 148 -2.65 8.79 18.90
N THR A 149 -3.44 8.30 19.85
CA THR A 149 -4.42 7.23 19.60
C THR A 149 -5.45 7.69 18.56
N SER A 150 -5.97 8.92 18.72
CA SER A 150 -6.90 9.53 17.75
C SER A 150 -6.30 9.62 16.35
N LEU A 151 -5.05 10.05 16.20
CA LEU A 151 -4.35 10.09 14.91
C LEU A 151 -4.26 8.71 14.25
N MET A 152 -3.89 7.68 15.01
CA MET A 152 -3.82 6.31 14.49
C MET A 152 -5.21 5.79 14.11
N SER A 153 -6.25 6.09 14.90
CA SER A 153 -7.64 5.74 14.56
C SER A 153 -8.09 6.35 13.23
N TYR A 154 -7.80 7.63 12.98
CA TYR A 154 -8.09 8.26 11.69
C TYR A 154 -7.33 7.59 10.54
N ARG A 155 -6.05 7.26 10.74
CA ARG A 155 -5.24 6.53 9.75
C ARG A 155 -5.85 5.17 9.40
N TYR A 156 -6.20 4.37 10.40
CA TYR A 156 -6.82 3.06 10.14
C TYR A 156 -8.20 3.22 9.50
N PHE A 157 -9.02 4.16 9.95
CA PHE A 157 -10.33 4.42 9.36
C PHE A 157 -10.23 4.74 7.87
N PHE A 158 -9.38 5.70 7.50
CA PHE A 158 -9.20 6.09 6.10
C PHE A 158 -8.52 5.01 5.26
N GLY A 159 -7.55 4.27 5.82
CA GLY A 159 -6.93 3.13 5.14
C GLY A 159 -7.94 2.02 4.82
N TRP A 160 -8.75 1.62 5.80
CA TRP A 160 -9.80 0.61 5.60
C TRP A 160 -10.89 1.12 4.66
N PHE A 161 -11.31 2.37 4.79
CA PHE A 161 -12.29 2.97 3.90
C PHE A 161 -11.80 2.95 2.45
N GLY A 162 -10.58 3.42 2.18
CA GLY A 162 -9.99 3.38 0.83
C GLY A 162 -9.88 1.97 0.25
N GLY A 163 -9.46 1.01 1.07
CA GLY A 163 -9.37 -0.40 0.69
C GLY A 163 -10.74 -1.01 0.33
N LEU A 164 -11.74 -0.83 1.21
CA LEU A 164 -13.09 -1.35 1.01
C LEU A 164 -13.78 -0.67 -0.18
N THR A 165 -13.64 0.65 -0.34
CA THR A 165 -14.21 1.36 -1.48
C THR A 165 -13.60 0.84 -2.79
N THR A 166 -12.28 0.61 -2.84
CA THR A 166 -11.62 0.04 -4.03
C THR A 166 -12.13 -1.37 -4.32
N TYR A 167 -12.18 -2.23 -3.31
CA TYR A 167 -12.71 -3.59 -3.47
C TYR A 167 -14.13 -3.57 -4.07
N ASN A 168 -15.03 -2.77 -3.51
CA ASN A 168 -16.40 -2.66 -4.01
C ASN A 168 -16.47 -2.05 -5.42
N LEU A 169 -15.65 -1.04 -5.71
CA LEU A 169 -15.60 -0.40 -7.04
C LEU A 169 -15.08 -1.35 -8.11
N VAL A 170 -14.09 -2.19 -7.81
CA VAL A 170 -13.61 -3.20 -8.76
C VAL A 170 -14.77 -4.12 -9.16
N TRP A 171 -15.51 -4.64 -8.19
CA TRP A 171 -16.67 -5.47 -8.52
C TRP A 171 -17.71 -4.69 -9.31
N TRP A 172 -18.07 -3.49 -8.89
CA TRP A 172 -19.10 -2.69 -9.56
C TRP A 172 -18.75 -2.28 -11.00
N VAL A 173 -17.47 -2.00 -11.29
CA VAL A 173 -16.99 -1.61 -12.63
C VAL A 173 -16.81 -2.82 -13.55
N PHE A 174 -16.42 -3.97 -13.01
CA PHE A 174 -16.16 -5.18 -13.80
C PHE A 174 -17.35 -6.15 -13.85
N GLU A 175 -18.44 -5.89 -13.12
CA GLU A 175 -19.68 -6.70 -13.12
C GLU A 175 -20.29 -6.83 -14.53
N ASP A 176 -20.28 -5.77 -15.33
CA ASP A 176 -20.81 -5.79 -16.70
C ASP A 176 -19.87 -6.48 -17.71
N LYS A 177 -18.58 -6.66 -17.36
CA LYS A 177 -17.54 -7.15 -18.29
C LYS A 177 -17.27 -8.65 -18.17
N TYR A 178 -17.68 -9.26 -17.06
CA TYR A 178 -17.65 -10.70 -16.85
C TYR A 178 -19.09 -11.17 -16.70
N GLU A 179 -19.65 -11.84 -17.72
CA GLU A 179 -20.98 -12.47 -17.62
C GLU A 179 -21.00 -13.39 -16.39
N GLY A 180 -21.63 -12.90 -15.32
CA GLY A 180 -21.72 -13.61 -14.05
C GLY A 180 -20.68 -13.20 -13.00
N GLY A 181 -20.68 -11.92 -12.60
CA GLY A 181 -20.07 -11.47 -11.34
C GLY A 181 -20.67 -12.17 -10.10
N ARG A 182 -20.57 -11.56 -8.91
CA ARG A 182 -20.98 -12.13 -7.60
C ARG A 182 -22.41 -12.71 -7.53
N SER A 183 -23.23 -12.43 -8.54
CA SER A 183 -24.59 -12.89 -8.80
C SER A 183 -24.70 -14.20 -9.59
N ASN A 184 -23.61 -14.79 -10.10
CA ASN A 184 -23.63 -16.10 -10.76
C ASN A 184 -23.34 -17.25 -9.78
N PRO A 185 -24.36 -18.00 -9.34
CA PRO A 185 -24.19 -19.09 -8.39
C PRO A 185 -23.38 -20.28 -8.95
N GLU A 186 -23.21 -20.40 -10.27
CA GLU A 186 -22.49 -21.53 -10.88
C GLU A 186 -20.96 -21.47 -10.69
N LEU A 187 -20.38 -20.27 -10.49
CA LEU A 187 -18.95 -20.10 -10.24
C LEU A 187 -18.53 -20.44 -8.80
N TRP A 188 -19.50 -20.61 -7.89
CA TRP A 188 -19.30 -20.89 -6.46
C TRP A 188 -19.82 -22.28 -6.05
N ALA A 189 -20.32 -23.05 -7.02
CA ALA A 189 -20.89 -24.37 -6.83
C ALA A 189 -19.87 -25.44 -7.25
N GLU A 190 -18.73 -25.51 -6.54
CA GLU A 190 -17.95 -26.75 -6.41
C GLU A 190 -17.88 -27.16 -4.94
#